data_AF-A0A0L0HQD8-F1
#
_entry.id   AF-A0A0L0HQD8-F1
#
_cell.length_a   1.000
_cell.length_b   1.000
_cell.length_c   1.000
_cell.angle_alpha   90.00
_cell.angle_beta   90.00
_cell.angle_gamma   90.00
#
_symmetry.space_group_name_H-M   'P 1'
#
loop_
_entity.id
_entity.type
_entity.pdbx_description
1 polymer ?
#
loop_
_entity_poly.entity_id
_entity_poly.type
_entity_poly.pdbx_seq_one_letter_code
_entity_poly.pdbx_strand_id
1 'polypeptide(L)'
;MALSAVHVSAEVHMLCLSYSLCTEKEETLALLLGTYYEENGKDFANVDRCLILTRKDKRKDRVEISDEQLSNAIEEAEATGTKVVGWSHSHPHITVFPSHVDLNTQRSMQLLDNRFFGLIFSCFNTDSTLAERIQVTCFQAGSDGSRISIPLLIMPRDPFITQQTLTQLVEKLPTTLLREEREAYDRCTSMHHEHDDDDTHAGADEIIAASFHGGLLVRSLALLLDRLISPLVQFCVDRHERNLKEIQTLKESSNEESSC
;
A
#
# COMPACT_ATOMS: atom_id res chain seq x y z
N MET A 1 12.32 7.04 -23.30
CA MET A 1 13.47 6.34 -22.68
C MET A 1 13.02 5.83 -21.32
N ALA A 2 13.72 4.87 -20.72
CA ALA A 2 13.43 4.47 -19.35
C ALA A 2 13.85 5.58 -18.37
N LEU A 3 13.25 5.61 -17.18
CA LEU A 3 13.65 6.51 -16.10
C LEU A 3 15.10 6.25 -15.69
N SER A 4 15.82 7.31 -15.33
CA SER A 4 17.19 7.19 -14.81
C SER A 4 17.22 6.85 -13.33
N ALA A 5 16.28 7.36 -12.54
CA ALA A 5 16.04 6.93 -11.17
C ALA A 5 14.64 7.34 -10.70
N VAL A 6 14.18 6.69 -9.63
CA VAL A 6 12.98 7.07 -8.89
C VAL A 6 13.39 7.48 -7.48
N HIS A 7 12.95 8.66 -7.06
CA HIS A 7 13.12 9.19 -5.73
C HIS A 7 11.79 9.04 -4.98
N VAL A 8 11.78 8.23 -3.94
CA VAL A 8 10.60 7.99 -3.10
C VAL A 8 10.85 8.61 -1.73
N SER A 9 9.90 9.40 -1.24
CA SER A 9 9.99 9.90 0.13
C SER A 9 10.01 8.76 1.13
N ALA A 10 10.77 8.91 2.22
CA ALA A 10 10.82 7.91 3.29
C ALA A 10 9.43 7.57 3.86
N GLU A 11 8.52 8.54 3.84
CA GLU A 11 7.11 8.39 4.24
C GLU A 11 6.33 7.43 3.34
N VAL A 12 6.44 7.60 2.02
CA VAL A 12 5.77 6.72 1.05
C VAL A 12 6.35 5.32 1.13
N HIS A 13 7.67 5.19 1.26
CA HIS A 13 8.30 3.90 1.47
C HIS A 13 7.77 3.21 2.74
N MET A 14 7.69 3.95 3.86
CA MET A 14 7.13 3.44 5.11
C MET A 14 5.68 2.99 4.93
N LEU A 15 4.82 3.80 4.30
CA LEU A 15 3.41 3.46 4.07
C LEU A 15 3.25 2.20 3.21
N CYS A 16 3.96 2.12 2.07
CA CYS A 16 3.89 0.96 1.18
C CYS A 16 4.38 -0.30 1.89
N LEU A 17 5.45 -0.20 2.67
CA LEU A 17 5.97 -1.32 3.46
C LEU A 17 5.00 -1.73 4.57
N SER A 18 4.48 -0.78 5.35
CA SER A 18 3.48 -1.06 6.39
C SER A 18 2.25 -1.74 5.82
N TYR A 19 1.77 -1.29 4.65
CA TYR A 19 0.65 -1.94 3.98
C TYR A 19 1.01 -3.36 3.52
N SER A 20 2.19 -3.55 2.91
CA SER A 20 2.69 -4.86 2.47
C SER A 20 2.82 -5.86 3.61
N LEU A 21 3.03 -5.40 4.84
CA LEU A 21 3.14 -6.22 6.04
C LEU A 21 1.78 -6.51 6.73
N CYS A 22 0.67 -5.95 6.24
CA CYS A 22 -0.65 -6.22 6.81
C CYS A 22 -1.16 -7.63 6.49
N THR A 23 -0.65 -8.29 5.44
CA THR A 23 -1.09 -9.62 5.03
C THR A 23 0.05 -10.40 4.38
N GLU A 24 0.20 -11.66 4.78
CA GLU A 24 1.09 -12.64 4.15
C GLU A 24 0.35 -13.52 3.13
N LYS A 25 -0.98 -13.38 3.03
CA LYS A 25 -1.85 -14.27 2.25
C LYS A 25 -2.16 -13.74 0.86
N GLU A 26 -2.18 -12.43 0.71
CA GLU A 26 -2.60 -11.74 -0.50
C GLU A 26 -1.59 -10.62 -0.81
N GLU A 27 -1.36 -10.34 -2.09
CA GLU A 27 -0.53 -9.20 -2.47
C GLU A 27 -1.33 -7.92 -2.27
N THR A 28 -0.68 -6.85 -1.82
CA THR A 28 -1.28 -5.53 -1.62
C THR A 28 -1.10 -4.66 -2.86
N LEU A 29 -1.92 -3.62 -3.07
CA LEU A 29 -1.81 -2.73 -4.22
C LEU A 29 -1.95 -1.25 -3.82
N ALA A 30 -1.03 -0.41 -4.26
CA ALA A 30 -1.09 1.04 -4.10
C ALA A 30 -0.72 1.77 -5.39
N LEU A 31 -1.27 2.96 -5.59
CA LEU A 31 -0.84 3.90 -6.63
C LEU A 31 0.09 4.94 -6.04
N LEU A 32 1.09 5.36 -6.83
CA LEU A 32 2.13 6.30 -6.41
C LEU A 32 1.90 7.65 -7.08
N LEU A 33 1.85 8.71 -6.25
CA LEU A 33 1.54 10.06 -6.67
C LEU A 33 2.78 10.95 -6.54
N GLY A 34 3.07 11.69 -7.58
CA GLY A 34 4.34 12.37 -7.72
C GLY A 34 4.45 13.30 -8.92
N THR A 35 5.68 13.67 -9.23
CA THR A 35 6.02 14.51 -10.38
C THR A 35 7.18 13.90 -11.16
N TYR A 36 7.22 14.18 -12.46
CA TYR A 36 8.38 13.89 -13.29
C TYR A 36 9.19 15.17 -13.48
N TYR A 37 10.50 15.04 -13.54
CA TYR A 37 11.39 16.13 -13.86
C TYR A 37 12.56 15.62 -14.70
N GLU A 38 13.15 16.54 -15.46
CA GLU A 38 14.32 16.25 -16.30
C GLU A 38 15.53 16.98 -15.74
N GLU A 39 16.65 16.28 -15.62
CA GLU A 39 17.93 16.87 -15.21
C GLU A 39 19.05 16.31 -16.08
N ASN A 40 19.80 17.19 -16.74
CA ASN A 40 20.91 16.80 -17.64
C ASN A 40 20.49 15.80 -18.76
N GLY A 41 19.30 15.97 -19.34
CA GLY A 41 18.79 15.08 -20.40
C GLY A 41 18.34 13.70 -19.90
N LYS A 42 18.15 13.54 -18.59
CA LYS A 42 17.70 12.31 -17.94
C LYS A 42 16.36 12.55 -17.25
N ASP A 43 15.44 11.60 -17.42
CA ASP A 43 14.12 11.61 -16.78
C ASP A 43 14.16 10.98 -15.39
N PHE A 44 13.52 11.63 -14.43
CA PHE A 44 13.40 11.18 -13.04
C PHE A 44 11.93 11.27 -12.57
N ALA A 45 11.58 10.47 -11.57
CA ALA A 45 10.30 10.56 -10.88
C ALA A 45 10.50 10.85 -9.39
N ASN A 46 9.81 11.85 -8.86
CA ASN A 46 9.69 12.12 -7.43
C ASN A 46 8.34 11.63 -6.95
N VAL A 47 8.32 10.84 -5.88
CA VAL A 47 7.10 10.31 -5.26
C VAL A 47 6.98 10.84 -3.85
N ASP A 48 5.92 11.61 -3.61
CA ASP A 48 5.65 12.24 -2.32
C ASP A 48 4.46 11.61 -1.61
N ARG A 49 3.58 10.91 -2.34
CA ARG A 49 2.34 10.34 -1.80
C ARG A 49 2.02 8.98 -2.42
N CYS A 50 1.16 8.22 -1.74
CA CYS A 50 0.58 6.99 -2.26
C CYS A 50 -0.89 6.88 -1.89
N LEU A 51 -1.65 6.18 -2.73
CA LEU A 51 -3.04 5.81 -2.50
C LEU A 51 -3.14 4.31 -2.33
N ILE A 52 -3.57 3.88 -1.14
CA ILE A 52 -3.82 2.48 -0.81
C ILE A 52 -5.11 2.06 -1.53
N LEU A 53 -5.04 0.99 -2.32
CA LEU A 53 -6.19 0.49 -3.07
C LEU A 53 -6.64 -0.86 -2.53
N THR A 54 -7.94 -1.11 -2.58
CA THR A 54 -8.49 -2.44 -2.34
C THR A 54 -8.35 -3.32 -3.57
N ARG A 55 -7.97 -4.60 -3.40
CA ARG A 55 -7.93 -5.52 -4.55
C ARG A 55 -9.33 -6.06 -4.83
N LYS A 56 -9.84 -5.80 -6.04
CA LYS A 56 -11.08 -6.43 -6.53
C LYS A 56 -10.85 -7.90 -6.94
N ASP A 57 -9.70 -8.21 -7.54
CA ASP A 57 -9.29 -9.58 -7.89
C ASP A 57 -8.22 -10.08 -6.91
N LYS A 58 -8.53 -11.14 -6.17
CA LYS A 58 -7.67 -11.78 -5.16
C LYS A 58 -6.97 -13.05 -5.67
N ARG A 59 -7.01 -13.31 -6.99
CA ARG A 59 -6.25 -14.42 -7.57
C ARG A 59 -4.74 -14.19 -7.43
N LYS A 60 -4.02 -15.29 -7.21
CA LYS A 60 -2.55 -15.28 -7.09
C LYS A 60 -1.91 -14.76 -8.38
N ASP A 61 -0.87 -13.94 -8.26
CA ASP A 61 -0.07 -13.36 -9.34
C ASP A 61 -0.89 -12.50 -10.35
N ARG A 62 -2.06 -12.00 -9.95
CA ARG A 62 -2.93 -11.15 -10.78
C ARG A 62 -3.28 -9.86 -10.06
N VAL A 63 -2.43 -8.85 -10.20
CA VAL A 63 -2.68 -7.50 -9.72
C VAL A 63 -3.23 -6.65 -10.87
N GLU A 64 -4.52 -6.31 -10.79
CA GLU A 64 -5.21 -5.45 -11.75
C GLU A 64 -5.68 -4.17 -11.06
N ILE A 65 -5.38 -3.03 -11.67
CA ILE A 65 -5.92 -1.73 -11.28
C ILE A 65 -7.15 -1.50 -12.14
N SER A 66 -8.33 -1.40 -11.52
CA SER A 66 -9.55 -1.09 -12.26
C SER A 66 -9.56 0.34 -12.80
N ASP A 67 -10.24 0.56 -13.92
CA ASP A 67 -10.36 1.90 -14.54
C ASP A 67 -10.97 2.92 -13.58
N GLU A 68 -11.93 2.50 -12.74
CA GLU A 68 -12.54 3.34 -11.70
C GLU A 68 -11.51 3.78 -10.64
N GLN A 69 -10.69 2.84 -10.16
CA GLN A 69 -9.63 3.16 -9.19
C GLN A 69 -8.57 4.08 -9.79
N LEU A 70 -8.21 3.85 -11.05
CA LEU A 70 -7.26 4.70 -11.75
C LEU A 70 -7.83 6.11 -11.97
N SER A 71 -9.10 6.23 -12.38
CA SER A 71 -9.78 7.51 -12.57
C SER A 71 -9.85 8.32 -11.28
N ASN A 72 -10.26 7.69 -10.18
CA ASN A 72 -10.32 8.35 -8.86
C ASN A 72 -8.93 8.80 -8.40
N ALA A 73 -7.89 8.00 -8.65
CA ALA A 73 -6.53 8.36 -8.31
C ALA A 73 -5.99 9.52 -9.16
N ILE A 74 -6.38 9.60 -10.43
CA ILE A 74 -6.05 10.73 -11.31
C ILE A 74 -6.71 12.01 -10.80
N GLU A 75 -8.00 11.97 -10.45
CA GLU A 75 -8.71 13.13 -9.88
C GLU A 75 -8.04 13.63 -8.58
N GLU A 76 -7.67 12.72 -7.68
CA GLU A 76 -6.97 13.07 -6.44
C GLU A 76 -5.57 13.65 -6.70
N ALA A 77 -4.86 13.10 -7.68
CA ALA A 77 -3.54 13.59 -8.08
C ALA A 77 -3.64 15.02 -8.65
N GLU A 78 -4.63 15.28 -9.53
CA GLU A 78 -4.87 16.59 -10.14
C GLU A 78 -5.26 17.65 -9.10
N ALA A 79 -6.15 17.31 -8.16
CA ALA A 79 -6.59 18.20 -7.08
C ALA A 79 -5.43 18.72 -6.21
N THR A 80 -4.29 18.03 -6.26
CA THR A 80 -3.11 18.29 -5.45
C THR A 80 -1.88 18.63 -6.29
N GLY A 81 -2.06 18.88 -7.59
CA GLY A 81 -1.00 19.31 -8.51
C GLY A 81 0.06 18.25 -8.83
N THR A 82 -0.27 16.97 -8.64
CA THR A 82 0.61 15.83 -8.92
C THR A 82 0.02 14.92 -9.99
N LYS A 83 0.74 13.87 -10.36
CA LYS A 83 0.31 12.84 -11.29
C LYS A 83 0.39 11.47 -10.64
N VAL A 84 -0.39 10.52 -11.15
CA VAL A 84 -0.16 9.10 -10.89
C VAL A 84 1.06 8.69 -11.70
N VAL A 85 2.19 8.44 -11.03
CA VAL A 85 3.50 8.20 -11.66
C VAL A 85 3.95 6.74 -11.62
N GLY A 86 3.29 5.93 -10.80
CA GLY A 86 3.61 4.52 -10.69
C GLY A 86 2.62 3.76 -9.83
N TRP A 87 2.95 2.51 -9.56
CA TRP A 87 2.19 1.61 -8.71
C TRP A 87 3.13 0.77 -7.86
N SER A 88 2.61 0.23 -6.77
CA SER A 88 3.34 -0.62 -5.86
C SER A 88 2.50 -1.82 -5.49
N HIS A 89 3.10 -3.01 -5.46
CA HIS A 89 2.47 -4.20 -4.88
C HIS A 89 3.44 -5.00 -4.01
N SER A 90 2.89 -5.97 -3.26
CA SER A 90 3.69 -6.83 -2.40
C SER A 90 3.82 -8.25 -2.96
N HIS A 91 4.89 -8.93 -2.59
CA HIS A 91 5.21 -10.32 -2.95
C HIS A 91 5.46 -11.08 -1.64
N PRO A 92 4.41 -11.59 -0.97
CA PRO A 92 4.58 -12.36 0.26
C PRO A 92 5.17 -13.74 -0.04
N HIS A 93 6.23 -14.11 0.67
CA HIS A 93 6.94 -15.40 0.54
C HIS A 93 7.46 -15.73 -0.86
N ILE A 94 7.56 -14.75 -1.76
CA ILE A 94 8.09 -14.91 -3.12
C ILE A 94 9.10 -13.81 -3.43
N THR A 95 9.94 -14.04 -4.44
CA THR A 95 11.06 -13.14 -4.75
C THR A 95 10.59 -11.74 -5.16
N VAL A 96 11.42 -10.72 -4.94
CA VAL A 96 11.14 -9.33 -5.33
C VAL A 96 11.07 -9.08 -6.85
N PHE A 97 11.42 -10.07 -7.67
CA PHE A 97 11.45 -9.88 -9.10
C PHE A 97 10.05 -9.96 -9.72
N PRO A 98 9.71 -9.08 -10.68
CA PRO A 98 8.42 -9.10 -11.34
C PRO A 98 8.22 -10.40 -12.12
N SER A 99 7.01 -10.94 -12.01
CA SER A 99 6.51 -12.04 -12.82
C SER A 99 6.22 -11.59 -14.26
N HIS A 100 5.87 -12.53 -15.13
CA HIS A 100 5.39 -12.21 -16.48
C HIS A 100 4.08 -11.41 -16.47
N VAL A 101 3.22 -11.61 -15.45
CA VAL A 101 1.98 -10.85 -15.32
C VAL A 101 2.31 -9.42 -14.94
N ASP A 102 3.20 -9.21 -13.98
CA ASP A 102 3.64 -7.86 -13.57
C ASP A 102 4.25 -7.08 -14.73
N LEU A 103 5.09 -7.72 -15.54
CA LEU A 103 5.70 -7.09 -16.72
C LEU A 103 4.65 -6.74 -17.79
N ASN A 104 3.62 -7.55 -17.96
CA ASN A 104 2.54 -7.26 -18.90
C ASN A 104 1.64 -6.11 -18.39
N THR A 105 1.29 -6.11 -17.10
CA THR A 105 0.56 -5.00 -16.47
C THR A 105 1.36 -3.71 -16.57
N GLN A 106 2.65 -3.76 -16.23
CA GLN A 106 3.57 -2.63 -16.34
C GLN A 106 3.66 -2.10 -17.78
N ARG A 107 3.76 -2.98 -18.78
CA ARG A 107 3.77 -2.56 -20.19
C ARG A 107 2.47 -1.88 -20.58
N SER A 108 1.32 -2.40 -20.14
CA SER A 108 0.01 -1.80 -20.40
C SER A 108 -0.07 -0.38 -19.82
N MET A 109 0.39 -0.20 -18.57
CA MET A 109 0.41 1.13 -17.94
C MET A 109 1.38 2.09 -18.63
N GLN A 110 2.51 1.57 -19.16
CA GLN A 110 3.45 2.37 -19.95
C GLN A 110 2.94 2.83 -21.31
N LEU A 111 1.79 2.31 -21.78
CA LEU A 111 1.09 2.86 -22.95
C LEU A 111 0.45 4.22 -22.63
N LEU A 112 0.10 4.47 -21.37
CA LEU A 112 -0.47 5.75 -20.91
C LEU A 112 0.61 6.81 -20.67
N ASP A 113 1.67 6.44 -19.95
CA ASP A 113 2.89 7.27 -19.79
C ASP A 113 4.12 6.36 -19.81
N ASN A 114 5.04 6.60 -20.74
CA ASN A 114 6.24 5.77 -20.91
C ASN A 114 7.20 5.81 -19.70
N ARG A 115 7.05 6.80 -18.81
CA ARG A 115 7.82 6.94 -17.55
C ARG A 115 7.16 6.24 -16.37
N PHE A 116 5.96 5.70 -16.52
CA PHE A 116 5.29 4.96 -15.46
C PHE A 116 6.16 3.79 -14.98
N PHE A 117 6.24 3.56 -13.68
CA PHE A 117 7.10 2.54 -13.07
C PHE A 117 6.37 1.71 -12.01
N GLY A 118 6.89 0.53 -11.73
CA GLY A 118 6.39 -0.37 -10.69
C GLY A 118 7.37 -0.50 -9.53
N LEU A 119 6.85 -0.62 -8.31
CA LEU A 119 7.57 -1.04 -7.11
C LEU A 119 7.05 -2.40 -6.65
N ILE A 120 7.96 -3.28 -6.21
CA ILE A 120 7.59 -4.56 -5.60
C ILE A 120 8.25 -4.65 -4.23
N PHE A 121 7.43 -4.88 -3.21
CA PHE A 121 7.86 -5.15 -1.84
C PHE A 121 7.76 -6.64 -1.57
N SER A 122 8.90 -7.32 -1.49
CA SER A 122 8.98 -8.73 -1.14
C SER A 122 9.14 -8.87 0.36
N CYS A 123 8.15 -9.48 0.99
CA CYS A 123 7.99 -9.54 2.44
C CYS A 123 7.84 -11.00 2.91
N PHE A 124 8.04 -11.24 4.21
CA PHE A 124 7.88 -12.57 4.84
C PHE A 124 8.81 -13.65 4.28
N ASN A 125 9.97 -13.27 3.74
CA ASN A 125 10.96 -14.23 3.28
C ASN A 125 11.92 -14.58 4.40
N THR A 126 12.13 -15.87 4.61
CA THR A 126 13.14 -16.39 5.53
C THR A 126 14.25 -17.06 4.72
N ASP A 127 15.49 -16.62 4.92
CA ASP A 127 16.65 -17.25 4.31
C ASP A 127 16.98 -18.58 5.00
N SER A 128 17.80 -19.40 4.36
CA SER A 128 18.42 -20.61 4.91
C SER A 128 19.12 -20.41 6.27
N THR A 129 19.52 -19.16 6.57
CA THR A 129 20.11 -18.74 7.84
C THR A 129 19.09 -18.37 8.93
N LEU A 130 17.79 -18.55 8.66
CA LEU A 130 16.66 -18.10 9.48
C LEU A 130 16.58 -16.57 9.63
N ALA A 131 17.29 -15.80 8.81
CA ALA A 131 17.17 -14.35 8.76
C ALA A 131 15.93 -13.95 7.95
N GLU A 132 15.09 -13.10 8.53
CA GLU A 132 13.98 -12.47 7.81
C GLU A 132 14.49 -11.37 6.88
N ARG A 133 14.00 -11.34 5.64
CA ARG A 133 14.43 -10.39 4.61
C ARG A 133 13.23 -9.70 3.98
N ILE A 134 13.30 -8.38 3.97
CA ILE A 134 12.41 -7.50 3.22
C ILE A 134 13.23 -6.89 2.09
N GLN A 135 12.72 -6.95 0.86
CA GLN A 135 13.39 -6.42 -0.31
C GLN A 135 12.43 -5.54 -1.10
N VAL A 136 12.95 -4.47 -1.69
CA VAL A 136 12.21 -3.61 -2.61
C VAL A 136 12.95 -3.51 -3.94
N THR A 137 12.22 -3.56 -5.04
CA THR A 137 12.77 -3.27 -6.38
C THR A 137 11.91 -2.24 -7.09
N CYS A 138 12.54 -1.45 -7.96
CA CYS A 138 11.86 -0.58 -8.90
C CYS A 138 12.15 -1.03 -10.33
N PHE A 139 11.13 -1.03 -11.19
CA PHE A 139 11.26 -1.54 -12.55
C PHE A 139 10.33 -0.84 -13.56
N GLN A 140 10.72 -0.97 -14.83
CA GLN A 140 9.88 -0.72 -16.00
C GLN A 140 9.94 -1.94 -16.94
N ALA A 141 8.95 -2.06 -17.83
CA ALA A 141 8.94 -3.06 -18.88
C ALA A 141 9.65 -2.52 -20.13
N GLY A 142 10.59 -3.32 -20.65
CA GLY A 142 11.24 -3.08 -21.94
C GLY A 142 10.30 -3.39 -23.12
N SER A 143 10.63 -2.85 -24.29
CA SER A 143 9.87 -3.08 -25.53
C SER A 143 9.90 -4.55 -25.97
N ASP A 144 10.95 -5.28 -25.62
CA ASP A 144 11.14 -6.72 -25.83
C ASP A 144 10.46 -7.58 -24.74
N GLY A 145 9.88 -6.95 -23.72
CA GLY A 145 9.33 -7.63 -22.55
C GLY A 145 10.34 -8.07 -21.51
N SER A 146 11.57 -7.60 -21.61
CA SER A 146 12.52 -7.69 -20.51
C SER A 146 12.15 -6.75 -19.37
N ARG A 147 12.69 -7.02 -18.19
CA ARG A 147 12.65 -6.12 -17.05
C ARG A 147 13.79 -5.12 -17.15
N ILE A 148 13.47 -3.83 -17.07
CA ILE A 148 14.44 -2.76 -16.89
C ILE A 148 14.44 -2.39 -15.40
N SER A 149 15.58 -2.61 -14.72
CA SER A 149 15.73 -2.21 -13.32
C SER A 149 16.03 -0.72 -13.24
N ILE A 150 15.26 0.01 -12.44
CA ILE A 150 15.43 1.45 -12.22
C ILE A 150 16.03 1.66 -10.82
N PRO A 151 17.08 2.48 -10.67
CA PRO A 151 17.59 2.86 -9.36
C PRO A 151 16.50 3.52 -8.52
N LEU A 152 16.32 3.02 -7.29
CA LEU A 152 15.39 3.56 -6.30
C LEU A 152 16.19 4.25 -5.19
N LEU A 153 15.93 5.54 -4.97
CA LEU A 153 16.52 6.31 -3.87
C LEU A 153 15.43 6.68 -2.88
N ILE A 154 15.64 6.32 -1.62
CA ILE A 154 14.74 6.69 -0.53
C ILE A 154 15.22 8.03 0.03
N MET A 155 14.44 9.07 -0.19
CA MET A 155 14.79 10.42 0.20
C MET A 155 14.34 10.68 1.64
N PRO A 156 15.26 11.04 2.56
CA PRO A 156 14.87 11.43 3.91
C PRO A 156 14.00 12.69 3.85
N ARG A 157 13.09 12.82 4.81
CA ARG A 157 12.21 13.99 4.95
C ARG A 157 12.26 14.53 6.36
N ASP A 158 12.22 15.85 6.48
CA ASP A 158 12.09 16.57 7.74
C ASP A 158 10.88 17.52 7.63
N PRO A 159 9.81 17.32 8.43
CA PRO A 159 9.63 16.29 9.46
C PRO A 159 9.52 14.87 8.89
N PHE A 160 9.89 13.87 9.71
CA PHE A 160 9.88 12.45 9.32
C PHE A 160 8.48 11.91 8.98
N ILE A 161 7.42 12.39 9.65
CA ILE A 161 6.02 12.01 9.39
C ILE A 161 5.18 13.28 9.32
N THR A 162 4.54 13.50 8.18
CA THR A 162 3.57 14.55 7.94
C THR A 162 2.19 14.12 8.40
N GLN A 163 1.32 15.13 8.60
CA GLN A 163 -0.08 14.89 8.93
C GLN A 163 -0.78 13.99 7.90
N GLN A 164 -0.49 14.19 6.61
CA GLN A 164 -1.10 13.40 5.54
C GLN A 164 -0.70 11.92 5.60
N THR A 165 0.60 11.65 5.79
CA THR A 165 1.11 10.28 5.96
C THR A 165 0.49 9.62 7.19
N LEU A 166 0.35 10.36 8.29
CA LEU A 166 -0.28 9.85 9.51
C LEU A 166 -1.76 9.51 9.28
N THR A 167 -2.50 10.36 8.57
CA THR A 167 -3.88 10.07 8.15
C THR A 167 -3.95 8.81 7.27
N GLN A 168 -3.02 8.64 6.31
CA GLN A 168 -2.98 7.44 5.50
C GLN A 168 -2.73 6.17 6.34
N LEU A 169 -1.78 6.24 7.27
CA LEU A 169 -1.38 5.11 8.10
C LEU A 169 -2.45 4.71 9.13
N VAL A 170 -3.01 5.68 9.85
CA VAL A 170 -3.86 5.43 11.03
C VAL A 170 -5.35 5.42 10.69
N GLU A 171 -5.77 6.16 9.66
CA GLU A 171 -7.18 6.24 9.27
C GLU A 171 -7.43 5.41 8.00
N LYS A 172 -6.75 5.73 6.88
CA LYS A 172 -7.10 5.14 5.58
C LYS A 172 -6.77 3.66 5.51
N LEU A 173 -5.61 3.22 5.98
CA LEU A 173 -5.22 1.82 5.92
C LEU A 173 -6.18 0.91 6.72
N PRO A 174 -6.47 1.16 8.02
CA PRO A 174 -7.42 0.34 8.77
C PRO A 174 -8.85 0.40 8.20
N THR A 175 -9.33 1.58 7.79
CA THR A 175 -10.68 1.72 7.21
C THR A 175 -10.81 1.01 5.88
N THR A 176 -9.74 0.96 5.08
CA THR A 176 -9.70 0.22 3.81
C THR A 176 -9.87 -1.28 4.05
N LEU A 177 -9.09 -1.86 4.95
CA LEU A 177 -9.20 -3.29 5.30
C LEU A 177 -10.53 -3.62 5.96
N LEU A 178 -11.04 -2.73 6.82
CA LEU A 178 -12.37 -2.88 7.41
C LEU A 178 -13.48 -2.91 6.34
N ARG A 179 -13.38 -2.05 5.33
CA ARG A 179 -14.33 -2.03 4.22
C ARG A 179 -14.27 -3.34 3.43
N GLU A 180 -13.08 -3.87 3.16
CA GLU A 180 -12.94 -5.16 2.46
C GLU A 180 -13.62 -6.31 3.21
N GLU A 181 -13.46 -6.39 4.53
CA GLU A 181 -14.11 -7.41 5.36
C GLU A 181 -15.64 -7.26 5.37
N ARG A 182 -16.14 -6.02 5.41
CA ARG A 182 -17.60 -5.74 5.35
C ARG A 182 -18.19 -6.11 3.99
N GLU A 183 -17.54 -5.71 2.90
CA GLU A 183 -17.98 -6.06 1.55
C GLU A 183 -17.95 -7.58 1.32
N ALA A 184 -16.99 -8.30 1.92
CA ALA A 184 -16.96 -9.76 1.87
C ALA A 184 -18.15 -10.38 2.63
N TYR A 185 -18.47 -9.85 3.81
CA TYR A 185 -19.64 -10.27 4.57
C TYR A 185 -20.95 -10.01 3.81
N ASP A 186 -21.13 -8.81 3.26
CA ASP A 186 -22.34 -8.41 2.54
C ASP A 186 -22.57 -9.26 1.27
N ARG A 187 -21.49 -9.68 0.58
CA ARG A 187 -21.59 -10.61 -0.55
C ARG A 187 -22.09 -12.00 -0.14
N CYS A 188 -21.64 -12.51 1.01
CA CYS A 188 -22.08 -13.83 1.48
C CYS A 188 -23.55 -13.83 1.93
N THR A 189 -24.02 -12.74 2.55
CA THR A 189 -25.40 -12.63 3.04
C THR A 189 -26.39 -12.33 1.91
N SER A 190 -26.02 -11.48 0.93
CA SER A 190 -26.88 -11.19 -0.23
C SER A 190 -27.12 -12.40 -1.14
N MET A 191 -26.13 -13.27 -1.32
CA MET A 191 -26.29 -14.52 -2.08
C MET A 191 -27.34 -15.47 -1.48
N HIS A 192 -27.62 -15.38 -0.17
CA HIS A 192 -28.64 -16.20 0.47
C HIS A 192 -30.05 -15.64 0.27
N HIS A 193 -30.20 -14.33 0.03
CA HIS A 193 -31.51 -13.68 -0.16
C HIS A 193 -32.06 -13.80 -1.59
N GLU A 194 -31.22 -14.04 -2.61
CA GLU A 194 -31.66 -14.12 -4.02
C GLU A 194 -32.21 -15.51 -4.43
N HIS A 195 -32.19 -16.52 -3.55
CA HIS A 195 -32.65 -17.88 -3.86
C HIS A 195 -34.00 -18.27 -3.23
N ASP A 196 -34.60 -17.43 -2.41
CA ASP A 196 -35.86 -17.71 -1.71
C ASP A 196 -37.05 -16.96 -2.36
N ASP A 197 -37.45 -17.41 -3.55
CA ASP A 197 -38.77 -17.11 -4.15
C ASP A 197 -39.79 -18.24 -3.89
N ASP A 198 -39.41 -19.33 -3.20
CA ASP A 198 -40.30 -20.45 -2.86
C ASP A 198 -40.51 -20.53 -1.33
N ASP A 199 -41.54 -19.80 -0.87
CA ASP A 199 -42.05 -19.80 0.49
C ASP A 199 -42.27 -21.23 1.01
N THR A 200 -41.45 -21.69 1.97
CA THR A 200 -41.93 -22.38 3.22
C THR A 200 -40.85 -22.92 4.16
N HIS A 201 -39.53 -22.82 3.89
CA HIS A 201 -38.50 -23.36 4.79
C HIS A 201 -37.24 -22.50 5.04
N ALA A 202 -37.32 -21.17 4.95
CA ALA A 202 -36.24 -20.22 5.30
C ALA A 202 -35.87 -20.15 6.81
N GLY A 203 -36.16 -21.18 7.61
CA GLY A 203 -36.27 -21.02 9.07
C GLY A 203 -35.01 -21.31 9.89
N ALA A 204 -34.11 -22.19 9.44
CA ALA A 204 -33.01 -22.69 10.28
C ALA A 204 -31.65 -22.56 9.61
N ASP A 205 -31.52 -22.97 8.35
CA ASP A 205 -30.24 -22.91 7.63
C ASP A 205 -29.81 -21.45 7.38
N GLU A 206 -30.75 -20.55 7.08
CA GLU A 206 -30.47 -19.11 6.95
C GLU A 206 -30.02 -18.50 8.29
N ILE A 207 -30.65 -18.86 9.41
CA ILE A 207 -30.25 -18.39 10.75
C ILE A 207 -28.86 -18.90 11.12
N ILE A 208 -28.55 -20.16 10.80
CA ILE A 208 -27.24 -20.76 11.03
C ILE A 208 -26.18 -20.07 10.16
N ALA A 209 -26.46 -19.86 8.87
CA ALA A 209 -25.57 -19.17 7.95
C ALA A 209 -25.31 -17.72 8.39
N ALA A 210 -26.36 -16.96 8.71
CA ALA A 210 -26.24 -15.60 9.21
C ALA A 210 -25.42 -15.53 10.51
N SER A 211 -25.65 -16.46 11.45
CA SER A 211 -24.88 -16.55 12.69
C SER A 211 -23.40 -16.89 12.44
N PHE A 212 -23.13 -17.81 11.51
CA PHE A 212 -21.78 -18.19 11.12
C PHE A 212 -21.02 -17.03 10.46
N HIS A 213 -21.62 -16.38 9.46
CA HIS A 213 -21.01 -15.25 8.78
C HIS A 213 -20.84 -14.05 9.73
N GLY A 214 -21.79 -13.80 10.63
CA GLY A 214 -21.69 -12.76 11.65
C GLY A 214 -20.53 -13.02 12.62
N GLY A 215 -20.37 -14.27 13.06
CA GLY A 215 -19.25 -14.70 13.88
C GLY A 215 -17.90 -14.55 13.16
N LEU A 216 -17.83 -14.86 11.87
CA LEU A 216 -16.63 -14.68 11.06
C LEU A 216 -16.25 -13.20 10.94
N LEU A 217 -17.22 -12.32 10.68
CA LEU A 217 -16.99 -10.87 10.63
C LEU A 217 -16.44 -10.37 11.98
N VAL A 218 -17.08 -10.73 13.10
CA VAL A 218 -16.61 -10.32 14.44
C VAL A 218 -15.18 -10.78 14.69
N ARG A 219 -14.82 -12.00 14.28
CA ARG A 219 -13.44 -12.51 14.37
C ARG A 219 -12.48 -11.67 13.52
N SER A 220 -12.83 -11.36 12.26
CA SER A 220 -12.00 -10.52 11.41
C SER A 220 -11.79 -9.12 12.01
N LEU A 221 -12.85 -8.51 12.55
CA LEU A 221 -12.76 -7.21 13.22
C LEU A 221 -11.85 -7.24 14.45
N ALA A 222 -11.96 -8.29 15.27
CA ALA A 222 -11.09 -8.48 16.43
C ALA A 222 -9.62 -8.61 16.01
N LEU A 223 -9.33 -9.35 14.93
CA LEU A 223 -7.97 -9.48 14.39
C LEU A 223 -7.44 -8.16 13.84
N LEU A 224 -8.27 -7.38 13.13
CA LEU A 224 -7.87 -6.07 12.62
C LEU A 224 -7.56 -5.09 13.76
N LEU A 225 -8.36 -5.12 14.83
CA LEU A 225 -8.10 -4.35 16.05
C LEU A 225 -6.76 -4.76 16.70
N ASP A 226 -6.58 -6.04 16.98
CA ASP A 226 -5.42 -6.59 17.70
C ASP A 226 -4.11 -6.46 16.89
N ARG A 227 -4.17 -6.75 15.58
CA ARG A 227 -2.96 -6.90 14.75
C ARG A 227 -2.56 -5.64 13.99
N LEU A 228 -3.47 -4.69 13.81
CA LEU A 228 -3.18 -3.46 13.08
C LEU A 228 -3.45 -2.21 13.92
N ILE A 229 -4.69 -2.02 14.39
CA ILE A 229 -5.07 -0.75 15.03
C ILE A 229 -4.31 -0.55 16.35
N SER A 230 -4.29 -1.55 17.23
CA SER A 230 -3.59 -1.46 18.52
C SER A 230 -2.09 -1.16 18.36
N PRO A 231 -1.33 -1.89 17.52
CA PRO A 231 0.06 -1.55 17.21
C PRO A 231 0.26 -0.14 16.63
N LEU A 232 -0.64 0.31 15.74
CA LEU A 232 -0.55 1.65 15.15
C LEU A 232 -0.79 2.76 16.19
N VAL A 233 -1.77 2.58 17.09
CA VAL A 233 -2.01 3.52 18.19
C VAL A 233 -0.80 3.56 19.12
N GLN A 234 -0.23 2.41 19.47
CA GLN A 234 0.98 2.36 20.30
C GLN A 234 2.16 3.07 19.61
N PHE A 235 2.34 2.84 18.31
CA PHE A 235 3.35 3.54 17.51
C PHE A 235 3.19 5.07 17.59
N CYS A 236 1.96 5.59 17.50
CA CYS A 236 1.69 7.02 17.63
C CYS A 236 2.05 7.56 19.02
N VAL A 237 1.70 6.83 20.08
CA VAL A 237 2.05 7.19 21.47
C VAL A 237 3.57 7.20 21.64
N ASP A 238 4.25 6.13 21.24
CA ASP A 238 5.71 6.01 21.35
C ASP A 238 6.45 7.06 20.52
N ARG A 239 5.92 7.43 19.35
CA ARG A 239 6.52 8.48 18.52
C ARG A 239 6.29 9.86 19.15
N HIS A 240 5.12 10.10 19.74
CA HIS A 240 4.85 11.35 20.45
C HIS A 240 5.81 11.55 21.64
N GLU A 241 6.00 10.52 22.47
CA GLU A 241 6.94 10.57 23.59
C GLU A 241 8.39 10.82 23.13
N ARG A 242 8.81 10.17 22.03
CA ARG A 242 10.13 10.41 21.44
C ARG A 242 10.28 11.85 20.95
N ASN A 243 9.28 12.39 20.26
CA ASN A 243 9.31 13.78 19.79
C ASN A 243 9.44 14.76 20.96
N LEU A 244 8.76 14.53 22.10
CA LEU A 244 8.90 15.38 23.28
C LEU A 244 10.32 15.38 23.85
N LYS A 245 10.98 14.21 23.88
CA LYS A 245 12.39 14.08 24.29
C LYS A 245 13.33 14.78 23.31
N GLU A 246 13.14 14.58 22.00
CA GLU A 246 13.92 15.25 20.95
C GLU A 246 13.79 16.79 21.05
N ILE A 247 12.56 17.30 21.25
CA ILE A 247 12.31 18.74 21.45
C ILE A 247 13.05 19.27 22.69
N GLN A 248 13.09 18.51 23.78
CA GLN A 248 13.81 18.91 24.99
C GLN A 248 15.33 19.01 24.70
N THR A 249 15.93 18.00 24.09
CA THR A 249 17.35 17.99 23.74
C THR A 249 17.72 19.14 22.80
N LEU A 250 16.87 19.44 21.80
CA LEU A 250 17.10 20.55 20.87
C LEU A 250 17.01 21.93 21.56
N LYS A 251 16.15 22.07 22.57
CA LYS A 251 16.07 23.30 23.38
C LYS A 251 17.32 23.48 24.25
N GLU A 252 17.81 22.39 24.84
CA GLU A 252 19.03 22.40 25.66
C GLU A 252 20.24 22.80 24.80
N SER A 253 20.43 22.19 23.62
CA SER A 253 21.53 22.53 22.71
C SER A 253 21.45 23.98 22.19
N SER A 254 20.25 24.47 21.88
CA SER A 254 20.06 25.86 21.41
C SER A 254 20.39 26.89 22.49
N ASN A 255 20.12 26.58 23.77
CA ASN A 255 20.48 27.44 24.90
C ASN A 255 21.99 27.44 25.17
N GLU A 256 22.67 26.31 24.96
CA GLU A 256 24.13 26.22 25.06
C GLU A 256 24.82 27.03 23.97
N GLU A 257 24.35 26.95 22.71
CA GLU A 257 24.87 27.76 21.60
C GLU A 257 24.61 29.26 21.78
N SER A 258 23.50 29.65 22.42
CA SER A 258 23.17 31.06 22.69
C SER A 258 23.94 31.65 23.87
N SER A 259 24.57 30.81 24.69
CA SER A 259 25.36 31.21 25.86
C SER A 259 26.87 31.29 25.58
N CYS A 260 27.29 30.95 24.35
CA CYS A 260 28.68 30.95 23.89
C CYS A 260 28.94 32.12 22.93
#